data_AF-A0A7S0B335-F1
#
_entry.id   AF-A0A7S0B335-F1
#
_cell.length_a   1.000
_cell.length_b   1.000
_cell.length_c   1.000
_cell.angle_alpha   90.00
_cell.angle_beta   90.00
_cell.angle_gamma   90.00
#
_symmetry.space_group_name_H-M   'P 1'
#
loop_
_entity.id
_entity.type
_entity.pdbx_description
1 polymer ?
#
loop_
_entity_poly.entity_id
_entity_poly.type
_entity_poly.pdbx_seq_one_letter_code
_entity_poly.pdbx_strand_id
1 'polypeptide(L)'
;MAAHEVVRDVALPWVPAELGGGGVGLTLQNFEEMLHESFPPCMRHLVLHQRGGQHLRHQGRLQLRPFLREAGLSLAGALRWWARELQRDRAVTPEVFGQKDYVYEVEHAYGHRGKMQVAFAYSCKRIIGFGR
;
A
#
# COMPACT_ATOMS: atom_id res chain seq x y z
N MET A 1 -17.94 13.14 20.57
CA MET A 1 -17.31 11.80 20.49
C MET A 1 -16.17 11.90 19.49
N ALA A 2 -14.98 12.20 20.01
CA ALA A 2 -13.81 12.60 19.24
C ALA A 2 -12.96 11.37 18.89
N ALA A 3 -12.66 11.20 17.61
CA ALA A 3 -11.57 10.36 17.11
C ALA A 3 -11.07 10.93 15.76
N HIS A 4 -10.76 12.22 15.74
CA HIS A 4 -9.94 12.86 14.69
C HIS A 4 -8.59 13.19 15.30
N GLU A 5 -7.85 12.15 15.73
CA GLU A 5 -6.48 12.34 16.22
C GLU A 5 -5.51 12.12 15.05
N VAL A 6 -5.18 13.23 14.42
CA VAL A 6 -3.89 13.60 13.80
C VAL A 6 -2.94 12.42 13.54
N VAL A 7 -3.15 11.72 12.42
CA VAL A 7 -2.06 10.97 11.77
C VAL A 7 -1.19 12.01 11.08
N ARG A 8 -0.14 12.43 11.80
CA ARG A 8 0.89 13.35 11.29
C ARG A 8 1.36 12.84 9.93
N ASP A 9 1.38 13.71 8.92
CA ASP A 9 2.06 13.45 7.65
C ASP A 9 3.46 12.90 7.97
N VAL A 10 3.67 11.61 7.68
CA VAL A 10 4.98 10.98 7.76
C VAL A 10 5.78 11.60 6.62
N ALA A 11 6.45 12.72 6.90
CA ALA A 11 7.43 13.29 6.00
C ALA A 11 8.53 12.24 5.83
N LEU A 12 8.53 11.55 4.68
CA LEU A 12 9.59 10.63 4.29
C LEU A 12 10.66 11.47 3.56
N PRO A 13 11.75 11.88 4.23
CA PRO A 13 12.71 12.85 3.69
C PRO A 13 13.45 12.37 2.43
N TRP A 14 13.29 11.10 2.07
CA TRP A 14 13.92 10.46 0.92
C TRP A 14 12.94 10.12 -0.22
N VAL A 15 11.62 10.37 -0.06
CA VAL A 15 10.63 10.20 -1.14
C VAL A 15 10.43 11.57 -1.81
N PRO A 16 10.87 11.75 -3.07
CA PRO A 16 10.65 13.01 -3.79
C PRO A 16 9.15 13.28 -3.95
N ALA A 17 8.74 14.53 -3.80
CA ALA A 17 7.33 14.94 -3.92
C ALA A 17 6.75 14.78 -5.35
N GLU A 18 7.59 14.61 -6.37
CA GLU A 18 7.27 14.95 -7.76
C GLU A 18 7.29 13.77 -8.78
N LEU A 19 6.94 12.54 -8.37
CA LEU A 19 6.84 11.39 -9.31
C LEU A 19 5.39 10.95 -9.61
N GLY A 20 4.43 11.88 -9.54
CA GLY A 20 3.03 11.63 -9.84
C GLY A 20 2.68 12.01 -11.29
N GLY A 21 2.71 11.03 -12.20
CA GLY A 21 2.16 11.21 -13.54
C GLY A 21 0.67 11.54 -13.48
N GLY A 22 0.27 12.61 -14.15
CA GLY A 22 -1.12 13.06 -14.26
C GLY A 22 -1.98 12.06 -15.05
N GLY A 23 -3.04 11.56 -14.42
CA GLY A 23 -4.03 10.67 -15.05
C GLY A 23 -5.04 10.15 -14.03
N VAL A 24 -6.28 9.91 -14.49
CA VAL A 24 -7.40 9.32 -13.75
C VAL A 24 -6.95 8.05 -13.01
N GLY A 25 -6.95 8.06 -11.67
CA GLY A 25 -6.45 6.95 -10.86
C GLY A 25 -6.48 7.20 -9.35
N LEU A 26 -6.19 6.17 -8.56
CA LEU A 26 -6.12 6.23 -7.10
C LEU A 26 -4.99 7.16 -6.64
N THR A 27 -5.32 8.09 -5.75
CA THR A 27 -4.38 9.02 -5.10
C THR A 27 -4.47 8.87 -3.59
N LEU A 28 -3.55 9.52 -2.86
CA LEU A 28 -3.69 9.57 -1.40
C LEU A 28 -4.89 10.41 -0.94
N GLN A 29 -5.27 11.42 -1.73
CA GLN A 29 -6.38 12.31 -1.40
C GLN A 29 -7.74 11.61 -1.54
N ASN A 30 -7.94 10.80 -2.59
CA ASN A 30 -9.20 10.08 -2.81
C ASN A 30 -9.20 8.65 -2.24
N PHE A 31 -8.14 8.25 -1.51
CA PHE A 31 -7.98 6.86 -1.06
C PHE A 31 -9.15 6.38 -0.19
N GLU A 32 -9.59 7.20 0.77
CA GLU A 32 -10.67 6.80 1.69
C GLU A 32 -12.00 6.67 0.95
N GLU A 33 -12.33 7.64 0.09
CA GLU A 33 -13.54 7.60 -0.74
C GLU A 33 -13.55 6.33 -1.62
N MET A 34 -12.46 6.07 -2.34
CA MET A 34 -12.34 4.88 -3.20
C MET A 34 -12.34 3.57 -2.41
N LEU A 35 -11.79 3.55 -1.19
CA LEU A 35 -11.86 2.39 -0.30
C LEU A 35 -13.31 2.03 0.04
N HIS A 36 -14.17 3.03 0.23
CA HIS A 36 -15.57 2.86 0.61
C HIS A 36 -16.51 2.62 -0.58
N GLU A 37 -16.24 3.23 -1.73
CA GLU A 37 -17.16 3.20 -2.88
C GLU A 37 -16.76 2.18 -3.94
N SER A 38 -15.46 1.97 -4.16
CA SER A 38 -14.95 1.28 -5.36
C SER A 38 -14.15 0.02 -5.04
N PHE A 39 -13.50 -0.07 -3.88
CA PHE A 39 -12.66 -1.23 -3.57
C PHE A 39 -13.52 -2.49 -3.40
N PRO A 40 -13.18 -3.61 -4.07
CA PRO A 40 -13.88 -4.86 -3.88
C PRO A 40 -13.68 -5.35 -2.43
N PRO A 41 -14.61 -6.15 -1.89
CA PRO A 41 -14.57 -6.59 -0.49
C PRO A 41 -13.26 -7.24 -0.07
N CYS A 42 -12.62 -8.02 -0.96
CA CYS A 42 -11.34 -8.68 -0.68
C CYS A 42 -10.19 -7.68 -0.47
N MET A 43 -10.13 -6.59 -1.23
CA MET A 43 -9.10 -5.57 -1.09
C MET A 43 -9.39 -4.65 0.10
N ARG A 44 -10.66 -4.29 0.31
CA ARG A 44 -11.10 -3.55 1.50
C ARG A 44 -10.73 -4.30 2.79
N HIS A 45 -10.97 -5.61 2.83
CA HIS A 45 -10.60 -6.45 3.96
C HIS A 45 -9.09 -6.38 4.26
N LEU A 46 -8.23 -6.47 3.25
CA LEU A 46 -6.77 -6.38 3.44
C LEU A 46 -6.32 -5.02 3.96
N VAL A 47 -6.91 -3.93 3.45
CA VAL A 47 -6.63 -2.57 3.94
C VAL A 47 -7.04 -2.43 5.40
N LEU A 48 -8.25 -2.87 5.76
CA LEU A 48 -8.74 -2.80 7.14
C LEU A 48 -7.94 -3.71 8.08
N HIS A 49 -7.53 -4.89 7.62
CA HIS A 49 -6.65 -5.78 8.39
C HIS A 49 -5.30 -5.12 8.67
N GLN A 50 -4.67 -4.52 7.66
CA GLN A 50 -3.41 -3.78 7.83
C GLN A 50 -3.59 -2.61 8.81
N ARG A 51 -4.75 -1.92 8.76
CA ARG A 51 -5.09 -0.84 9.70
C ARG A 51 -5.29 -1.31 11.14
N GLY A 52 -5.68 -2.56 11.34
CA GLY A 52 -5.83 -3.18 12.65
C GLY A 52 -4.51 -3.40 13.42
N GLY A 53 -3.36 -3.00 12.84
CA GLY A 53 -2.04 -3.15 13.46
C GLY A 53 -1.44 -4.55 13.32
N GLN A 54 -2.12 -5.45 12.60
CA GLN A 54 -1.57 -6.76 12.23
C GLN A 54 -1.01 -6.70 10.82
N HIS A 55 0.31 -6.84 10.69
CA HIS A 55 0.97 -6.89 9.39
C HIS A 55 0.35 -7.95 8.50
N LEU A 56 0.12 -7.58 7.24
CA LEU A 56 -0.29 -8.55 6.23
C LEU A 56 0.76 -9.65 6.07
N ARG A 57 0.31 -10.91 6.12
CA ARG A 57 1.14 -12.08 5.76
C ARG A 57 1.50 -12.05 4.27
N HIS A 58 2.44 -12.90 3.87
CA HIS A 58 3.01 -12.91 2.51
C HIS A 58 1.94 -12.85 1.40
N GLN A 59 0.93 -13.72 1.43
CA GLN A 59 -0.15 -13.73 0.44
C GLN A 59 -0.96 -12.42 0.39
N GLY A 60 -1.26 -11.82 1.55
CA GLY A 60 -1.97 -10.54 1.61
C GLY A 60 -1.16 -9.41 0.99
N ARG A 61 0.17 -9.41 1.18
CA ARG A 61 1.07 -8.44 0.53
C ARG A 61 1.14 -8.64 -0.98
N LEU A 62 1.22 -9.90 -1.43
CA LEU A 62 1.20 -10.24 -2.85
C LEU A 62 -0.12 -9.87 -3.53
N GLN A 63 -1.23 -9.84 -2.80
CA GLN A 63 -2.53 -9.43 -3.32
C GLN A 63 -2.70 -7.91 -3.37
N LEU A 64 -2.39 -7.22 -2.25
CA LEU A 64 -2.71 -5.80 -2.10
C LEU A 64 -1.75 -4.89 -2.87
N ARG A 65 -0.44 -5.17 -2.86
CA ARG A 65 0.56 -4.26 -3.47
C ARG A 65 0.37 -4.09 -4.99
N PRO A 66 0.23 -5.17 -5.78
CA PRO A 66 -0.08 -5.05 -7.20
C PRO A 66 -1.40 -4.33 -7.49
N PHE A 67 -2.42 -4.59 -6.67
CA PHE A 67 -3.74 -3.97 -6.83
C PHE A 67 -3.66 -2.44 -6.66
N LEU A 68 -2.98 -1.94 -5.63
CA LEU A 68 -2.83 -0.50 -5.42
C LEU A 68 -2.13 0.19 -6.59
N ARG A 69 -1.11 -0.47 -7.18
CA ARG A 69 -0.45 0.03 -8.39
C ARG A 69 -1.40 0.09 -9.57
N GLU A 70 -2.14 -0.99 -9.85
CA GLU A 70 -3.07 -1.05 -10.99
C GLU A 70 -4.30 -0.14 -10.80
N ALA A 71 -4.68 0.13 -9.56
CA ALA A 71 -5.68 1.15 -9.24
C ALA A 71 -5.18 2.58 -9.54
N GLY A 72 -3.89 2.76 -9.81
CA GLY A 72 -3.29 4.04 -10.20
C GLY A 72 -2.50 4.74 -9.10
N LEU A 73 -2.32 4.13 -7.93
CA LEU A 73 -1.50 4.73 -6.87
C LEU A 73 -0.04 4.78 -7.33
N SER A 74 0.54 5.98 -7.41
CA SER A 74 1.94 6.15 -7.80
C SER A 74 2.89 5.49 -6.80
N LEU A 75 4.13 5.18 -7.21
CA LEU A 75 5.13 4.60 -6.31
C LEU A 75 5.36 5.48 -5.07
N ALA A 76 5.49 6.79 -5.26
CA ALA A 76 5.62 7.74 -4.16
C ALA A 76 4.37 7.77 -3.26
N GLY A 77 3.17 7.65 -3.83
CA GLY A 77 1.93 7.50 -3.08
C GLY A 77 1.91 6.21 -2.27
N ALA A 78 2.29 5.08 -2.88
CA ALA A 78 2.32 3.78 -2.23
C ALA A 78 3.35 3.72 -1.09
N LEU A 79 4.55 4.27 -1.27
CA LEU A 79 5.55 4.33 -0.20
C LEU A 79 5.05 5.12 1.00
N ARG A 80 4.42 6.28 0.77
CA ARG A 80 3.79 7.08 1.83
C ARG A 80 2.64 6.33 2.50
N TRP A 81 1.79 5.67 1.72
CA TRP A 81 0.69 4.86 2.25
C TRP A 81 1.20 3.72 3.12
N TRP A 82 2.13 2.89 2.60
CA TRP A 82 2.70 1.76 3.34
C TRP A 82 3.45 2.21 4.59
N ALA A 83 4.19 3.32 4.55
CA ALA A 83 4.81 3.88 5.74
C ALA A 83 3.78 4.18 6.82
N ARG A 84 2.70 4.90 6.44
CA ARG A 84 1.62 5.28 7.36
C ARG A 84 0.90 4.06 7.95
N GLU A 85 0.57 3.08 7.11
CA GLU A 85 -0.22 1.93 7.56
C GLU A 85 0.61 0.88 8.32
N LEU A 86 1.91 0.73 8.03
CA LEU A 86 2.80 -0.16 8.79
C LEU A 86 3.20 0.42 10.15
N GLN A 87 3.38 1.75 10.25
CA GLN A 87 3.66 2.43 11.52
C GLN A 87 2.48 2.42 12.51
N ARG A 88 1.33 1.85 12.13
CA ARG A 88 0.27 1.51 13.08
C ARG A 88 0.68 0.38 14.01
N ASP A 89 1.56 -0.51 13.56
CA ASP A 89 2.32 -1.38 14.45
C ASP A 89 3.44 -0.54 15.09
N ARG A 90 3.42 -0.43 16.42
CA ARG A 90 4.40 0.34 17.20
C ARG A 90 5.82 -0.21 17.05
N ALA A 91 5.99 -1.46 16.61
CA ALA A 91 7.29 -2.04 16.33
C ALA A 91 7.93 -1.49 15.04
N VAL A 92 7.14 -0.90 14.13
CA VAL A 92 7.64 -0.31 12.89
C VAL A 92 7.83 1.19 13.09
N THR A 93 9.06 1.61 13.38
CA THR A 93 9.42 3.02 13.39
C THR A 93 9.69 3.54 11.97
N PRO A 94 9.72 4.87 11.73
CA PRO A 94 10.13 5.43 10.45
C PRO A 94 11.51 4.94 9.99
N GLU A 95 12.43 4.73 10.93
CA GLU A 95 13.77 4.20 10.66
C GLU A 95 13.71 2.74 10.22
N VAL A 96 12.88 1.93 10.87
CA VAL A 96 12.66 0.52 10.51
C VAL A 96 11.98 0.40 9.15
N PHE A 97 10.97 1.23 8.86
CA PHE A 97 10.34 1.27 7.53
C PHE A 97 11.33 1.73 6.46
N GLY A 98 12.19 2.70 6.77
CA GLY A 98 13.25 3.16 5.88
C GLY A 98 14.35 2.13 5.63
N GLN A 99 14.37 1.00 6.35
CA GLN A 99 15.25 -0.11 6.03
C GLN A 99 14.90 -0.68 4.65
N LYS A 100 15.93 -1.24 3.99
CA LYS A 100 15.84 -1.65 2.60
C LYS A 100 14.70 -2.62 2.32
N ASP A 101 14.34 -3.48 3.26
CA ASP A 101 13.41 -4.58 2.98
C ASP A 101 11.98 -4.10 2.67
N TYR A 102 11.43 -3.16 3.44
CA TYR A 102 10.06 -2.68 3.20
C TYR A 102 9.95 -1.83 1.94
N VAL A 103 10.92 -0.93 1.73
CA VAL A 103 10.97 -0.06 0.55
C VAL A 103 11.20 -0.91 -0.71
N TYR A 104 12.16 -1.83 -0.66
CA TYR A 104 12.46 -2.74 -1.77
C TYR A 104 11.25 -3.57 -2.17
N GLU A 105 10.52 -4.11 -1.20
CA GLU A 105 9.32 -4.90 -1.46
C GLU A 105 8.21 -4.09 -2.18
N VAL A 106 8.06 -2.80 -1.87
CA VAL A 106 7.12 -1.91 -2.58
C VAL A 106 7.65 -1.57 -3.96
N GLU A 107 8.91 -1.17 -4.10
CA GLU A 107 9.55 -0.86 -5.40
C GLU A 107 9.54 -2.05 -6.37
N HIS A 108 9.73 -3.26 -5.85
CA HIS A 108 9.67 -4.51 -6.62
C HIS A 108 8.25 -4.72 -7.20
N ALA A 109 7.20 -4.45 -6.42
CA ALA A 109 5.83 -4.51 -6.94
C ALA A 109 5.58 -3.49 -8.06
N TYR A 110 6.32 -2.38 -8.10
CA TYR A 110 6.23 -1.36 -9.14
C TYR A 110 7.20 -1.61 -10.32
N GLY A 111 7.95 -2.71 -10.33
CA GLY A 111 8.90 -3.03 -11.38
C GLY A 111 10.17 -2.15 -11.38
N HIS A 112 10.44 -1.40 -10.32
CA HIS A 112 11.58 -0.49 -10.22
C HIS A 112 12.85 -1.17 -9.65
N ARG A 113 12.83 -2.50 -9.44
CA ARG A 113 13.94 -3.31 -8.92
C ARG A 113 14.02 -4.68 -9.59
N GLY A 114 15.21 -5.28 -9.61
CA GLY A 114 15.44 -6.65 -10.09
C GLY A 114 15.27 -6.79 -11.61
N LYS A 115 14.58 -7.85 -12.06
CA LYS A 115 14.30 -8.13 -13.49
C LYS A 115 13.31 -7.13 -14.15
N MET A 116 12.95 -6.04 -13.46
CA MET A 116 11.96 -5.06 -13.91
C MET A 116 10.61 -5.68 -14.30
N GLN A 117 10.21 -6.77 -13.62
CA GLN A 117 8.92 -7.40 -13.84
C GLN A 117 7.86 -6.75 -12.95
N VAL A 118 6.88 -6.15 -13.61
CA VAL A 118 5.71 -5.55 -13.00
C VAL A 118 4.78 -6.67 -12.53
N ALA A 119 4.60 -6.83 -11.21
CA ALA A 119 3.74 -7.87 -10.64
C ALA A 119 2.25 -7.55 -10.86
N PHE A 120 1.48 -8.32 -11.60
CA PHE A 120 0.07 -7.99 -11.87
C PHE A 120 -0.88 -8.31 -10.71
N ALA A 121 -2.00 -7.58 -10.60
CA ALA A 121 -3.05 -7.89 -9.65
C ALA A 121 -3.64 -9.27 -9.95
N TYR A 122 -3.93 -10.02 -8.89
CA TYR A 122 -4.45 -11.37 -9.04
C TYR A 122 -5.92 -11.36 -9.44
N SER A 123 -6.27 -12.28 -10.33
CA SER A 123 -7.67 -12.56 -10.66
C SER A 123 -8.41 -13.15 -9.45
N CYS A 124 -9.73 -12.98 -9.42
CA CYS A 124 -10.59 -13.53 -8.37
C CYS A 124 -10.36 -15.04 -8.17
N LYS A 125 -10.23 -15.81 -9.27
CA LYS A 125 -9.97 -17.25 -9.22
C LYS A 125 -8.67 -17.59 -8.47
N ARG A 126 -7.63 -16.77 -8.64
CA ARG A 126 -6.36 -16.95 -7.94
C ARG A 126 -6.46 -16.58 -6.47
N ILE A 127 -7.13 -15.47 -6.15
CA ILE A 127 -7.35 -15.01 -4.76
C ILE A 127 -8.13 -16.05 -3.95
N ILE A 128 -9.21 -16.61 -4.52
CA ILE A 128 -10.01 -17.67 -3.88
C ILE A 128 -9.16 -18.93 -3.61
N GLY A 129 -8.10 -19.15 -4.41
CA GLY A 129 -7.19 -20.28 -4.23
C GLY A 129 -6.18 -20.14 -3.09
N PHE A 130 -6.06 -18.99 -2.42
CA PHE A 130 -5.04 -18.78 -1.38
C PHE A 130 -5.28 -19.53 -0.07
N GLY A 131 -6.55 -19.83 0.23
CA GLY A 131 -6.95 -20.55 1.44
C GLY A 131 -7.15 -22.05 1.25
N ARG A 132 -6.72 -22.61 0.11
CA ARG A 132 -6.74 -24.05 -0.16
C ARG A 132 -5.37 -24.66 0.02
#